data_AF-A0A662E4L5-F1
#
_entry.id   AF-A0A662E4L5-F1
#
_cell.length_a   1.000
_cell.length_b   1.000
_cell.length_c   1.000
_cell.angle_alpha   90.00
_cell.angle_beta   90.00
_cell.angle_gamma   90.00
#
_symmetry.space_group_name_H-M   'P 1'
#
loop_
_entity.id
_entity.type
_entity.pdbx_description
1 polymer ?
#
loop_
_entity_poly.entity_id
_entity_poly.type
_entity_poly.pdbx_seq_one_letter_code
_entity_poly.pdbx_strand_id
1 'polypeptide(L)'
;GMGTGSGTNLLTGQAAWLHHYSSWSAIQGLNAKLAAFVTGAVNMIEVIGVPKNIAATIFGVFLVSFANTTLDTAARIQRYVISEVSLDYRMPVLSNKYVATFFAVATAALLAFSNKGGKGALTLWPLFGAVNQLLAGLALLIITVYLKRKGARALVAGIPMIFMVSMTGYAMVLNILDFMKKGNILLLLVGLVVLVLEIWMIGEAIFVLTKKGKYGELNGENID
;
A
#
# COMPACT_ATOMS: atom_id res chain seq x y z
N GLY A 1 25.79 -5.58 9.88
CA GLY A 1 25.35 -4.84 11.09
C GLY A 1 24.89 -3.45 10.69
N MET A 2 24.21 -2.68 11.55
CA MET A 2 23.77 -1.33 11.18
C MET A 2 24.96 -0.37 11.12
N GLY A 3 25.08 0.37 10.02
CA GLY A 3 26.07 1.42 9.83
C GLY A 3 25.43 2.69 9.27
N THR A 4 25.85 3.87 9.71
CA THR A 4 25.38 5.16 9.17
C THR A 4 26.54 6.15 9.09
N GLY A 5 26.57 6.97 8.05
CA GLY A 5 27.69 7.87 7.74
C GLY A 5 28.70 7.29 6.74
N SER A 6 29.74 8.08 6.44
CA SER A 6 30.85 7.71 5.54
C SER A 6 32.17 8.24 6.10
N GLY A 7 33.27 7.54 5.83
CA GLY A 7 34.61 7.92 6.29
C GLY A 7 34.76 7.94 7.81
N THR A 8 35.30 9.03 8.37
CA THR A 8 35.59 9.20 9.80
C THR A 8 34.34 9.34 10.69
N ASN A 9 33.16 9.58 10.10
CA ASN A 9 31.88 9.70 10.81
C ASN A 9 31.03 8.41 10.71
N LEU A 10 31.65 7.27 10.44
CA LEU A 10 30.96 5.99 10.37
C LEU A 10 30.58 5.52 11.78
N LEU A 11 29.29 5.61 12.11
CA LEU A 11 28.73 4.98 13.30
C LEU A 11 28.34 3.55 12.95
N THR A 12 28.60 2.60 13.85
CA THR A 12 28.25 1.18 13.67
C THR A 12 27.54 0.62 14.91
N GLY A 13 26.74 -0.43 14.72
CA GLY A 13 26.11 -1.17 15.81
C GLY A 13 25.11 -0.31 16.61
N GLN A 14 25.20 -0.36 17.93
CA GLN A 14 24.28 0.35 18.82
C GLN A 14 24.36 1.88 18.67
N ALA A 15 25.54 2.44 18.40
CA ALA A 15 25.72 3.87 18.20
C ALA A 15 24.99 4.36 16.93
N ALA A 16 25.04 3.56 15.84
CA ALA A 16 24.29 3.83 14.63
C ALA A 16 22.78 3.74 14.85
N TRP A 17 22.33 2.74 15.62
CA TRP A 17 20.93 2.56 15.98
C TRP A 17 20.40 3.73 16.79
N LEU A 18 21.09 4.12 17.87
CA LEU A 18 20.69 5.24 18.70
C LEU A 18 20.70 6.56 17.94
N HIS A 19 21.66 6.78 17.04
CA HIS A 19 21.68 7.96 16.20
C HIS A 19 20.46 8.00 15.26
N HIS A 20 20.16 6.90 14.57
CA HIS A 20 19.07 6.83 13.59
C HIS A 20 17.67 6.86 14.22
N TYR A 21 17.49 6.22 15.37
CA TYR A 21 16.21 6.15 16.10
C TYR A 21 16.14 7.11 17.30
N SER A 22 17.04 8.09 17.38
CA SER A 22 17.07 9.10 18.45
C SER A 22 15.77 9.90 18.51
N SER A 23 15.14 10.15 17.37
CA SER A 23 13.80 10.73 17.31
C SER A 23 12.99 10.21 16.13
N TRP A 24 11.71 9.95 16.37
CA TRP A 24 10.74 9.66 15.31
C TRP A 24 10.43 10.89 14.44
N SER A 25 10.84 12.08 14.87
CA SER A 25 10.75 13.31 14.08
C SER A 25 11.83 13.39 12.99
N ALA A 26 13.00 12.76 13.18
CA ALA A 26 14.09 12.77 12.21
C ALA A 26 13.79 11.95 10.94
N ILE A 27 12.81 11.05 10.99
CA ILE A 27 12.40 10.16 9.88
C ILE A 27 11.09 10.67 9.22
N GLN A 28 10.74 11.94 9.44
CA GLN A 28 9.55 12.53 8.85
C GLN A 28 9.79 12.91 7.39
N GLY A 29 8.79 12.62 6.55
CA GLY A 29 8.84 12.90 5.12
C GLY A 29 9.32 11.74 4.26
N LEU A 30 8.95 11.79 2.98
CA LEU A 30 9.19 10.72 2.02
C LEU A 30 10.67 10.38 1.86
N ASN A 31 11.50 11.40 1.62
CA ASN A 31 12.92 11.20 1.33
C ASN A 31 13.66 10.52 2.48
N ALA A 32 13.35 10.88 3.73
CA ALA A 32 13.93 10.25 4.91
C ALA A 32 13.52 8.78 5.01
N LYS A 33 12.25 8.45 4.75
CA LYS A 33 11.74 7.07 4.74
C LYS A 33 12.37 6.22 3.63
N LEU A 34 12.51 6.76 2.42
CA LEU A 34 13.16 6.08 1.31
C LEU A 34 14.67 5.89 1.58
N ALA A 35 15.35 6.91 2.10
CA ALA A 35 16.75 6.83 2.46
C ALA A 35 17.01 5.77 3.56
N ALA A 36 16.13 5.69 4.56
CA ALA A 36 16.21 4.67 5.61
C ALA A 36 16.07 3.25 5.03
N PHE A 37 15.12 3.04 4.11
CA PHE A 37 14.95 1.76 3.40
C PHE A 37 16.21 1.38 2.61
N VAL A 38 16.71 2.29 1.76
CA VAL A 38 17.90 2.03 0.94
C VAL A 38 19.13 1.79 1.82
N THR A 39 19.34 2.59 2.86
CA THR A 39 20.47 2.44 3.80
C THR A 39 20.40 1.10 4.53
N GLY A 40 19.22 0.69 4.99
CA GLY A 40 19.01 -0.61 5.63
C GLY A 40 19.34 -1.76 4.66
N ALA A 41 18.87 -1.66 3.42
CA ALA A 41 19.08 -2.68 2.40
C ALA A 41 20.56 -2.79 1.99
N VAL A 42 21.25 -1.65 1.84
CA VAL A 42 22.70 -1.59 1.57
C VAL A 42 23.50 -2.23 2.70
N ASN A 43 23.20 -1.89 3.96
CA ASN A 43 23.87 -2.46 5.13
C ASN A 43 23.67 -3.99 5.25
N MET A 44 22.56 -4.52 4.75
CA MET A 44 22.30 -5.96 4.73
C MET A 44 23.15 -6.66 3.67
N ILE A 45 23.21 -6.11 2.45
CA ILE A 45 23.93 -6.71 1.33
C ILE A 45 25.46 -6.50 1.41
N GLU A 46 25.93 -5.49 2.14
CA GLU A 46 27.37 -5.32 2.40
C GLU A 46 27.98 -6.54 3.11
N VAL A 47 27.20 -7.27 3.93
CA VAL A 47 27.65 -8.47 4.65
C VAL A 47 28.10 -9.59 3.70
N ILE A 48 27.55 -9.66 2.49
CA ILE A 48 27.93 -10.65 1.47
C ILE A 48 29.03 -10.13 0.53
N GLY A 49 29.69 -9.01 0.87
CA GLY A 49 30.86 -8.48 0.17
C GLY A 49 30.57 -7.54 -1.00
N VAL A 50 29.32 -7.14 -1.21
CA VAL A 50 28.96 -6.19 -2.29
C VAL A 50 29.30 -4.75 -1.87
N PRO A 51 30.05 -3.98 -2.68
CA PRO A 51 30.38 -2.60 -2.38
C PRO A 51 29.14 -1.71 -2.21
N LYS A 52 29.17 -0.81 -1.21
CA LYS A 52 28.04 0.10 -0.89
C LYS A 52 27.49 0.88 -2.08
N ASN A 53 28.37 1.39 -2.94
CA ASN A 53 27.97 2.17 -4.11
C ASN A 53 27.14 1.31 -5.09
N ILE A 54 27.55 0.07 -5.31
CA ILE A 54 26.85 -0.88 -6.19
C ILE A 54 25.51 -1.27 -5.56
N ALA A 55 25.50 -1.60 -4.26
CA ALA A 55 24.29 -1.94 -3.54
C ALA A 55 23.26 -0.79 -3.55
N ALA A 56 23.71 0.45 -3.36
CA ALA A 56 22.85 1.63 -3.40
C ALA A 56 22.23 1.83 -4.79
N THR A 57 23.01 1.64 -5.86
CA THR A 57 22.49 1.69 -7.23
C THR A 57 21.46 0.59 -7.48
N ILE A 58 21.73 -0.65 -7.07
CA ILE A 58 20.79 -1.77 -7.23
C ILE A 58 19.46 -1.48 -6.54
N PHE A 59 19.49 -1.05 -5.26
CA PHE A 59 18.27 -0.75 -4.52
C PHE A 59 17.56 0.51 -5.01
N GLY A 60 18.29 1.49 -5.53
CA GLY A 60 17.71 2.65 -6.21
C GLY A 60 16.93 2.25 -7.47
N VAL A 61 17.53 1.43 -8.33
CA VAL A 61 16.85 0.87 -9.52
C VAL A 61 15.65 0.02 -9.11
N PHE A 62 15.81 -0.87 -8.12
CA PHE A 62 14.72 -1.68 -7.59
C PHE A 62 13.52 -0.82 -7.14
N LEU A 63 13.76 0.27 -6.40
CA LEU A 63 12.71 1.16 -5.93
C LEU A 63 11.98 1.84 -7.09
N VAL A 64 12.73 2.35 -8.08
CA VAL A 64 12.15 3.01 -9.27
C VAL A 64 11.37 1.99 -10.12
N SER A 65 11.91 0.78 -10.33
CA SER A 65 11.22 -0.29 -11.05
C SER A 65 9.96 -0.76 -10.33
N PHE A 66 9.99 -0.89 -9.00
CA PHE A 66 8.81 -1.23 -8.20
C PHE A 66 7.72 -0.17 -8.34
N ALA A 67 8.10 1.11 -8.24
CA ALA A 67 7.17 2.22 -8.44
C ALA A 67 6.58 2.21 -9.85
N ASN A 68 7.39 1.94 -10.88
CA ASN A 68 6.95 1.92 -12.27
C ASN A 68 5.98 0.75 -12.56
N THR A 69 6.27 -0.44 -12.05
CA THR A 69 5.37 -1.61 -12.18
C THR A 69 4.03 -1.37 -11.47
N THR A 70 4.08 -0.74 -10.30
CA THR A 70 2.86 -0.36 -9.56
C THR A 70 2.05 0.67 -10.33
N LEU A 71 2.70 1.68 -10.91
CA LEU A 71 2.06 2.71 -11.71
C LEU A 71 1.40 2.14 -12.98
N ASP A 72 2.09 1.26 -13.70
CA ASP A 72 1.53 0.61 -14.88
C ASP A 72 0.33 -0.28 -14.52
N THR A 73 0.42 -1.02 -13.41
CA THR A 73 -0.70 -1.83 -12.91
C THR A 73 -1.89 -0.95 -12.49
N ALA A 74 -1.63 0.16 -11.79
CA ALA A 74 -2.67 1.10 -11.38
C ALA A 74 -3.37 1.75 -12.57
N ALA A 75 -2.61 2.20 -13.58
CA ALA A 75 -3.19 2.77 -14.80
C ALA A 75 -4.04 1.74 -15.57
N ARG A 76 -3.61 0.48 -15.61
CA ARG A 76 -4.38 -0.62 -16.20
C ARG A 76 -5.68 -0.88 -15.43
N ILE A 77 -5.63 -0.97 -14.10
CA ILE A 77 -6.82 -1.18 -13.27
C ILE A 77 -7.79 0.00 -13.39
N GLN A 78 -7.29 1.24 -13.31
CA GLN A 78 -8.12 2.42 -13.44
C GLN A 78 -8.81 2.48 -14.80
N ARG A 79 -8.10 2.10 -15.89
CA ARG A 79 -8.70 1.94 -17.21
C ARG A 79 -9.84 0.92 -17.21
N TYR A 80 -9.66 -0.24 -16.56
CA TYR A 80 -10.72 -1.25 -16.48
C TYR A 80 -11.94 -0.73 -15.72
N VAL A 81 -11.74 -0.09 -14.58
CA VAL A 81 -12.82 0.55 -13.81
C VAL A 81 -13.55 1.61 -14.63
N ILE A 82 -12.82 2.50 -15.32
CA ILE A 82 -13.44 3.51 -16.20
C ILE A 82 -14.25 2.83 -17.29
N SER A 83 -13.70 1.80 -17.93
CA SER A 83 -14.35 1.13 -19.05
C SER A 83 -15.63 0.43 -18.62
N GLU A 84 -15.61 -0.25 -17.47
CA GLU A 84 -16.75 -0.97 -16.90
C GLU A 84 -17.86 0.00 -16.47
N VAL A 85 -17.52 1.02 -15.68
CA VAL A 85 -18.48 2.06 -15.25
C VAL A 85 -19.09 2.76 -16.48
N SER A 86 -18.29 3.03 -17.52
CA SER A 86 -18.79 3.70 -18.73
C SER A 86 -19.79 2.85 -19.51
N LEU A 87 -19.66 1.52 -19.49
CA LEU A 87 -20.63 0.62 -20.11
C LEU A 87 -21.95 0.62 -19.33
N ASP A 88 -21.89 0.59 -18.00
CA ASP A 88 -23.06 0.64 -17.13
C ASP A 88 -23.86 1.94 -17.30
N TYR A 89 -23.17 3.08 -17.44
CA TYR A 89 -23.77 4.39 -17.67
C TYR A 89 -24.06 4.70 -19.15
N ARG A 90 -23.92 3.73 -20.06
CA ARG A 90 -24.18 3.88 -21.51
C ARG A 90 -23.38 5.00 -22.19
N MET A 91 -22.12 5.18 -21.78
CA MET A 91 -21.15 6.11 -22.36
C MET A 91 -20.05 5.36 -23.14
N PRO A 92 -20.34 4.78 -24.33
CA PRO A 92 -19.42 3.87 -25.04
C PRO A 92 -18.12 4.54 -25.53
N VAL A 93 -18.08 5.87 -25.61
CA VAL A 93 -16.84 6.60 -25.96
C VAL A 93 -15.78 6.43 -24.87
N LEU A 94 -16.19 6.42 -23.60
CA LEU A 94 -15.29 6.27 -22.45
C LEU A 94 -14.90 4.81 -22.20
N SER A 95 -15.56 3.83 -22.82
CA SER A 95 -15.14 2.41 -22.77
C SER A 95 -14.06 2.06 -23.80
N ASN A 96 -13.74 2.96 -24.73
CA ASN A 96 -12.63 2.76 -25.64
C ASN A 96 -11.29 2.74 -24.87
N LYS A 97 -10.48 1.70 -25.08
CA LYS A 97 -9.21 1.50 -24.36
C LYS A 97 -8.27 2.71 -24.41
N TYR A 98 -8.23 3.45 -25.51
CA TYR A 98 -7.35 4.63 -25.64
C TYR A 98 -7.89 5.82 -24.87
N VAL A 99 -9.21 6.05 -24.92
CA VAL A 99 -9.89 7.14 -24.20
C VAL A 99 -9.85 6.89 -22.69
N ALA A 100 -10.16 5.68 -22.25
CA ALA A 100 -10.08 5.28 -20.85
C ALA A 100 -8.64 5.38 -20.30
N THR A 101 -7.64 4.98 -21.08
CA THR A 101 -6.22 5.13 -20.69
C THR A 101 -5.84 6.60 -20.61
N PHE A 102 -6.23 7.41 -21.60
CA PHE A 102 -5.97 8.84 -21.59
C PHE A 102 -6.58 9.50 -20.35
N PHE A 103 -7.82 9.17 -20.01
CA PHE A 103 -8.48 9.69 -18.82
C PHE A 103 -7.79 9.25 -17.52
N ALA A 104 -7.38 7.98 -17.42
CA ALA A 104 -6.62 7.49 -16.27
C ALA A 104 -5.29 8.25 -16.10
N VAL A 105 -4.51 8.39 -17.17
CA VAL A 105 -3.23 9.10 -17.15
C VAL A 105 -3.42 10.60 -16.93
N ALA A 106 -4.43 11.21 -17.53
CA ALA A 106 -4.73 12.64 -17.38
C ALA A 106 -5.11 12.99 -15.95
N THR A 107 -5.96 12.18 -15.30
CA THR A 107 -6.32 12.41 -13.88
C THR A 107 -5.12 12.25 -12.95
N ALA A 108 -4.26 11.26 -13.20
CA ALA A 108 -2.99 11.11 -12.48
C ALA A 108 -2.03 12.29 -12.72
N ALA A 109 -1.93 12.78 -13.96
CA ALA A 109 -1.10 13.93 -14.32
C ALA A 109 -1.61 15.22 -13.67
N LEU A 110 -2.92 15.46 -13.67
CA LEU A 110 -3.53 16.62 -12.99
C LEU A 110 -3.19 16.61 -11.50
N LEU A 111 -3.26 15.44 -10.84
CA LEU A 111 -2.83 15.30 -9.45
C LEU A 111 -1.33 15.55 -9.27
N ALA A 112 -0.48 15.00 -10.14
CA ALA A 112 0.97 15.20 -10.09
C ALA A 112 1.37 16.68 -10.22
N PHE A 113 0.73 17.40 -11.14
CA PHE A 113 0.98 18.82 -11.43
C PHE A 113 0.12 19.81 -10.64
N SER A 114 -0.75 19.32 -9.74
CA SER A 114 -1.61 20.16 -8.90
C SER A 114 -0.85 21.13 -7.99
N ASN A 115 0.43 20.87 -7.74
CA ASN A 115 1.27 21.67 -6.86
C ASN A 115 2.55 22.14 -7.58
N LYS A 116 3.07 23.31 -7.20
CA LYS A 116 4.27 23.89 -7.84
C LYS A 116 5.45 22.92 -7.74
N GLY A 117 6.00 22.54 -8.90
CA GLY A 117 7.16 21.63 -9.00
C GLY A 117 6.82 20.15 -9.20
N GLY A 118 5.59 19.78 -9.58
CA GLY A 118 5.24 18.40 -9.96
C GLY A 118 5.21 17.42 -8.77
N LYS A 119 5.09 17.94 -7.56
CA LYS A 119 5.11 17.16 -6.30
C LYS A 119 3.71 16.85 -5.77
N GLY A 120 2.65 17.14 -6.52
CA GLY A 120 1.27 16.93 -6.06
C GLY A 120 0.95 15.46 -5.78
N ALA A 121 1.56 14.53 -6.52
CA ALA A 121 1.45 13.10 -6.24
C ALA A 121 2.06 12.72 -4.87
N LEU A 122 3.12 13.41 -4.45
CA LEU A 122 3.77 13.17 -3.15
C LEU A 122 2.87 13.58 -1.98
N THR A 123 1.90 14.46 -2.22
CA THR A 123 0.91 14.86 -1.22
C THR A 123 0.07 13.67 -0.76
N LEU A 124 -0.25 12.70 -1.63
CA LEU A 124 -1.03 11.51 -1.27
C LEU A 124 -0.19 10.41 -0.58
N TRP A 125 1.13 10.57 -0.47
CA TRP A 125 2.01 9.56 0.12
C TRP A 125 1.59 9.06 1.51
N PRO A 126 1.14 9.91 2.45
CA PRO A 126 0.69 9.44 3.76
C PRO A 126 -0.46 8.42 3.70
N LEU A 127 -1.29 8.46 2.66
CA LEU A 127 -2.41 7.54 2.45
C LEU A 127 -2.01 6.26 1.71
N PHE A 128 -0.91 6.29 0.95
CA PHE A 128 -0.41 5.13 0.17
C PHE A 128 -0.24 3.88 1.04
N GLY A 129 0.39 4.05 2.21
CA GLY A 129 0.58 2.95 3.15
C GLY A 129 -0.76 2.33 3.55
N ALA A 130 -1.70 3.16 4.03
CA ALA A 130 -2.97 2.66 4.53
C ALA A 130 -3.85 1.99 3.47
N VAL A 131 -3.89 2.52 2.23
CA VAL A 131 -4.62 1.86 1.13
C VAL A 131 -4.04 0.48 0.84
N ASN A 132 -2.71 0.33 0.84
CA ASN A 132 -2.07 -0.98 0.66
C ASN A 132 -2.38 -1.93 1.82
N GLN A 133 -2.46 -1.41 3.03
CA GLN A 133 -2.82 -2.22 4.20
C GLN A 133 -4.28 -2.68 4.15
N LEU A 134 -5.19 -1.85 3.63
CA LEU A 134 -6.58 -2.22 3.38
C LEU A 134 -6.68 -3.32 2.32
N LEU A 135 -5.94 -3.22 1.20
CA LEU A 135 -5.86 -4.29 0.19
C LEU A 135 -5.28 -5.58 0.76
N ALA A 136 -4.27 -5.49 1.62
CA ALA A 136 -3.73 -6.64 2.34
C ALA A 136 -4.78 -7.25 3.28
N GLY A 137 -5.57 -6.44 3.98
CA GLY A 137 -6.71 -6.87 4.78
C GLY A 137 -7.75 -7.63 3.96
N LEU A 138 -8.11 -7.11 2.79
CA LEU A 138 -9.04 -7.76 1.86
C LEU A 138 -8.48 -9.10 1.35
N ALA A 139 -7.20 -9.16 0.96
CA ALA A 139 -6.56 -10.40 0.53
C ALA A 139 -6.56 -11.45 1.66
N LEU A 140 -6.21 -11.06 2.88
CA LEU A 140 -6.24 -11.94 4.04
C LEU A 140 -7.66 -12.40 4.39
N LEU A 141 -8.68 -11.55 4.20
CA LEU A 141 -10.08 -11.94 4.33
C LEU A 141 -10.45 -13.03 3.32
N ILE A 142 -10.12 -12.84 2.04
CA ILE A 142 -10.38 -13.83 0.98
C ILE A 142 -9.72 -15.17 1.34
N ILE A 143 -8.45 -15.15 1.76
CA ILE A 143 -7.73 -16.37 2.18
C ILE A 143 -8.39 -17.00 3.41
N THR A 144 -8.80 -16.21 4.39
CA THR A 144 -9.49 -16.69 5.60
C THR A 144 -10.79 -17.41 5.24
N VAL A 145 -11.60 -16.81 4.36
CA VAL A 145 -12.86 -17.40 3.88
C VAL A 145 -12.59 -18.66 3.07
N TYR A 146 -11.59 -18.64 2.19
CA TYR A 146 -11.18 -19.80 1.40
C TYR A 146 -10.75 -20.99 2.28
N LEU A 147 -9.86 -20.76 3.26
CA LEU A 147 -9.41 -21.79 4.19
C LEU A 147 -10.56 -22.32 5.04
N LYS A 148 -11.46 -21.43 5.50
CA LYS A 148 -12.66 -21.83 6.24
C LYS A 148 -13.56 -22.75 5.41
N ARG A 149 -13.74 -22.44 4.12
CA ARG A 149 -14.52 -23.28 3.19
C ARG A 149 -13.88 -24.64 2.92
N LYS A 150 -12.55 -24.71 2.88
CA LYS A 150 -11.80 -25.97 2.72
C LYS A 150 -11.70 -26.79 4.02
N GLY A 151 -12.28 -26.34 5.13
CA GLY A 151 -12.13 -27.00 6.45
C GLY A 151 -10.71 -26.91 7.01
N ALA A 152 -9.86 -26.06 6.42
CA ALA A 152 -8.49 -25.85 6.87
C ALA A 152 -8.43 -24.81 8.00
N ARG A 153 -7.23 -24.63 8.58
CA ARG A 153 -6.98 -23.71 9.70
C ARG A 153 -7.09 -22.24 9.25
N ALA A 154 -8.32 -21.72 9.14
CA ALA A 154 -8.61 -20.34 8.72
C ALA A 154 -7.93 -19.28 9.60
N LEU A 155 -7.66 -19.58 10.87
CA LEU A 155 -6.98 -18.68 11.80
C LEU A 155 -5.57 -18.28 11.35
N VAL A 156 -4.91 -19.08 10.52
CA VAL A 156 -3.58 -18.77 9.98
C VAL A 156 -3.59 -17.46 9.18
N ALA A 157 -4.67 -17.18 8.46
CA ALA A 157 -4.87 -15.90 7.78
C ALA A 157 -5.76 -14.94 8.58
N GLY A 158 -6.69 -15.46 9.38
CA GLY A 158 -7.66 -14.66 10.14
C GLY A 158 -7.02 -13.84 11.26
N ILE A 159 -6.03 -14.37 11.99
CA ILE A 159 -5.33 -13.61 13.03
C ILE A 159 -4.54 -12.43 12.40
N PRO A 160 -3.69 -12.65 11.37
CA PRO A 160 -3.06 -11.54 10.65
C PRO A 160 -4.07 -10.54 10.08
N MET A 161 -5.21 -11.00 9.57
CA MET A 161 -6.26 -10.12 9.03
C MET A 161 -6.78 -9.14 10.10
N ILE A 162 -7.17 -9.66 11.26
CA ILE A 162 -7.70 -8.83 12.37
C ILE A 162 -6.66 -7.81 12.83
N PHE A 163 -5.41 -8.25 13.01
CA PHE A 163 -4.32 -7.37 13.38
C PHE A 163 -4.10 -6.27 12.34
N MET A 164 -4.05 -6.65 11.05
CA MET A 164 -3.80 -5.74 9.95
C MET A 164 -4.85 -4.64 9.87
N VAL A 165 -6.13 -5.02 9.91
CA VAL A 165 -7.24 -4.06 9.82
C VAL A 165 -7.32 -3.19 11.07
N SER A 166 -7.09 -3.75 12.26
CA SER A 166 -7.10 -2.96 13.50
C SER A 166 -5.99 -1.89 13.52
N MET A 167 -4.78 -2.25 13.08
CA MET A 167 -3.65 -1.31 12.97
C MET A 167 -3.86 -0.26 11.88
N THR A 168 -4.48 -0.65 10.76
CA THR A 168 -4.78 0.26 9.65
C THR A 168 -5.78 1.33 10.09
N GLY A 169 -6.89 0.92 10.72
CA GLY A 169 -7.92 1.84 11.21
C GLY A 169 -7.38 2.78 12.28
N TYR A 170 -6.59 2.26 13.23
CA TYR A 170 -5.93 3.10 14.23
C TYR A 170 -5.01 4.16 13.59
N ALA A 171 -4.13 3.75 12.66
CA ALA A 171 -3.24 4.67 11.95
C ALA A 171 -4.02 5.68 11.08
N MET A 172 -5.12 5.25 10.44
CA MET A 172 -5.96 6.10 9.61
C MET A 172 -6.65 7.20 10.42
N VAL A 173 -7.17 6.87 11.61
CA VAL A 173 -7.75 7.86 12.52
C VAL A 173 -6.70 8.92 12.91
N LEU A 174 -5.48 8.50 13.28
CA LEU A 174 -4.40 9.43 13.60
C LEU A 174 -4.02 10.33 12.41
N ASN A 175 -3.95 9.75 11.22
CA ASN A 175 -3.70 10.50 9.98
C ASN A 175 -4.79 11.53 9.71
N ILE A 176 -6.06 11.16 9.83
CA ILE A 176 -7.20 12.08 9.63
C ILE A 176 -7.13 13.25 10.63
N LEU A 177 -6.87 12.97 11.91
CA LEU A 177 -6.71 14.01 12.92
C LEU A 177 -5.56 14.99 12.58
N ASP A 178 -4.44 14.47 12.07
CA ASP A 178 -3.32 15.28 11.60
C ASP A 178 -3.68 16.11 10.36
N PHE A 179 -4.41 15.53 9.39
CA PHE A 179 -4.86 16.24 8.18
C PHE A 179 -5.84 17.38 8.50
N MET A 180 -6.75 17.17 9.46
CA MET A 180 -7.63 18.22 9.96
C MET A 180 -6.83 19.36 10.59
N LYS A 181 -5.87 19.04 11.47
CA LYS A 181 -5.01 20.04 12.12
C LYS A 181 -4.17 20.84 11.13
N LYS A 182 -3.71 20.20 10.05
CA LYS A 182 -2.91 20.82 8.98
C LYS A 182 -3.75 21.50 7.91
N GLY A 183 -5.08 21.45 7.98
CA GLY A 183 -5.98 22.03 6.99
C GLY A 183 -5.86 21.39 5.59
N ASN A 184 -5.34 20.16 5.49
CA ASN A 184 -5.14 19.51 4.19
C ASN A 184 -6.41 18.81 3.73
N ILE A 185 -7.28 19.56 3.06
CA ILE A 185 -8.61 19.11 2.61
C ILE A 185 -8.52 17.90 1.68
N LEU A 186 -7.53 17.84 0.78
CA LEU A 186 -7.39 16.71 -0.14
C LEU A 186 -7.15 15.40 0.62
N LEU A 187 -6.15 15.36 1.51
CA LEU A 187 -5.90 14.14 2.29
C LEU A 187 -7.02 13.83 3.27
N LEU A 188 -7.67 14.85 3.82
CA LEU A 188 -8.81 14.65 4.70
C LEU A 188 -9.94 13.92 3.99
N LEU A 189 -10.35 14.39 2.81
CA LEU A 189 -11.43 13.77 2.04
C LEU A 189 -11.07 12.35 1.60
N VAL A 190 -9.88 12.16 1.01
CA VAL A 190 -9.46 10.82 0.57
C VAL A 190 -9.29 9.89 1.77
N GLY A 191 -8.72 10.36 2.88
CA GLY A 191 -8.58 9.59 4.12
C GLY A 191 -9.91 9.15 4.71
N LEU A 192 -10.92 10.03 4.73
CA LEU A 192 -12.27 9.69 5.16
C LEU A 192 -12.90 8.61 4.27
N VAL A 193 -12.74 8.71 2.95
CA VAL A 193 -13.21 7.67 2.02
C VAL A 193 -12.53 6.33 2.30
N VAL A 194 -11.21 6.32 2.52
CA VAL A 194 -10.46 5.10 2.85
C VAL A 194 -10.95 4.50 4.17
N LEU A 195 -11.19 5.32 5.19
CA LEU A 195 -11.72 4.86 6.48
C LEU A 195 -13.13 4.25 6.33
N VAL A 196 -14.00 4.85 5.50
CA VAL A 196 -15.33 4.29 5.21
C VAL A 196 -15.21 2.93 4.50
N LEU A 197 -14.32 2.81 3.51
CA LEU A 197 -14.06 1.54 2.84
C LEU A 197 -13.52 0.47 3.80
N GLU A 198 -12.69 0.86 4.76
CA GLU A 198 -12.19 -0.03 5.79
C GLU A 198 -13.31 -0.55 6.70
N ILE A 199 -14.18 0.35 7.19
CA ILE A 199 -15.34 -0.01 8.00
C ILE A 199 -16.27 -0.93 7.22
N TRP A 200 -16.51 -0.65 5.94
CA TRP A 200 -17.28 -1.52 5.06
C TRP A 200 -16.64 -2.92 5.00
N MET A 201 -15.34 -3.00 4.72
CA MET A 201 -14.61 -4.27 4.62
C MET A 201 -14.70 -5.08 5.92
N ILE A 202 -14.61 -4.43 7.08
CA ILE A 202 -14.83 -5.10 8.38
C ILE A 202 -16.26 -5.66 8.46
N GLY A 203 -17.26 -4.88 8.03
CA GLY A 203 -18.66 -5.32 7.95
C GLY A 203 -18.82 -6.57 7.09
N GLU A 204 -18.25 -6.57 5.87
CA GLU A 204 -18.26 -7.73 4.97
C GLU A 204 -17.54 -8.93 5.56
N ALA A 205 -16.39 -8.71 6.22
CA ALA A 205 -15.65 -9.77 6.88
C ALA A 205 -16.51 -10.46 7.95
N ILE A 206 -17.18 -9.67 8.79
CA ILE A 206 -18.07 -10.19 9.84
C ILE A 206 -19.25 -10.91 9.20
N PHE A 207 -19.93 -10.31 8.21
CA PHE A 207 -21.07 -10.90 7.55
C PHE A 207 -20.75 -12.25 6.90
N VAL A 208 -19.67 -12.32 6.10
CA VAL A 208 -19.27 -13.55 5.41
C VAL A 208 -18.81 -14.63 6.38
N LEU A 209 -18.11 -14.26 7.47
CA LEU A 209 -17.61 -15.24 8.43
C LEU A 209 -18.69 -15.71 9.41
N THR A 210 -19.70 -14.91 9.72
CA THR A 210 -20.79 -15.27 10.66
C THR A 210 -21.96 -15.97 9.99
N LYS A 211 -22.20 -15.77 8.69
CA LYS A 211 -23.26 -16.46 7.95
C LYS A 211 -23.05 -17.98 8.00
N LYS A 212 -23.85 -18.66 8.84
CA LYS A 212 -24.00 -20.12 8.87
C LYS A 212 -24.75 -20.59 7.61
N GLY A 213 -24.05 -20.64 6.49
CA GLY A 213 -24.51 -21.31 5.27
C GLY A 213 -23.96 -22.73 5.21
N LYS A 214 -24.78 -23.69 4.80
CA LYS A 214 -24.37 -25.07 4.49
C LYS A 214 -23.33 -25.06 3.36
N TYR A 215 -22.04 -25.00 3.68
CA TYR A 215 -20.98 -24.96 2.67
C TYR A 215 -20.41 -26.36 2.35
N GLY A 216 -21.26 -27.39 2.41
CA GLY A 216 -20.88 -28.80 2.23
C GLY A 216 -21.18 -29.39 0.83
N GLU A 217 -21.82 -28.65 -0.07
CA GLU A 217 -22.34 -29.22 -1.34
C GLU A 217 -21.67 -28.65 -2.60
N LEU A 218 -20.33 -28.56 -2.63
CA LEU A 218 -19.60 -28.30 -3.88
C LEU A 218 -18.49 -29.34 -4.16
N ASN A 219 -18.48 -30.45 -3.42
CA ASN A 219 -17.61 -31.61 -3.71
C ASN A 219 -18.44 -32.80 -4.27
N GLY A 220 -19.48 -32.49 -5.05
CA GLY A 220 -20.30 -33.48 -5.76
C GLY A 220 -19.91 -33.57 -7.23
N GLU A 221 -18.62 -33.66 -7.55
CA GLU A 221 -18.21 -34.26 -8.83
C GLU A 221 -18.04 -35.75 -8.57
N ASN A 222 -19.13 -36.49 -8.79
CA ASN A 222 -19.06 -37.93 -9.02
C ASN A 222 -18.22 -38.12 -10.28
N ILE A 223 -16.99 -38.59 -10.08
CA ILE A 223 -16.23 -39.28 -11.10
C ILE A 223 -16.77 -40.71 -11.09
N ASP A 224 -17.84 -40.93 -11.86
CA ASP A 224 -18.18 -42.24 -12.40
C ASP A 224 -17.42 -42.43 -13.73
#